data_AF-X1LTX9-F1
#
_entry.id   AF-X1LTX9-F1
#
_cell.length_a   1.000
_cell.length_b   1.000
_cell.length_c   1.000
_cell.angle_alpha   90.00
_cell.angle_beta   90.00
_cell.angle_gamma   90.00
#
_symmetry.space_group_name_H-M   'P 1'
#
loop_
_entity.id
_entity.type
_entity.pdbx_description
1 polymer ?
#
loop_
_entity_poly.entity_id
_entity_poly.type
_entity_poly.pdbx_seq_one_letter_code
_entity_poly.pdbx_strand_id
1 'polypeptide(L)'
;MASDIYWLLLRNEVQLAGVRVPNEDSGKQLARVMPQLFNGATYSQVIGSIVKRQGIPEKQILTTFSKLLAVLQYAQMICVGEDITSSQIMHNASWENETIDVEFVKFDSAVFAETQDEPTHQEVSAHFDKYKKFLAGAVSDQNPYGFGYKLPDRVRLEYIAVRLDDISKVVTVPTQQEAEEYYQKRREQFTVSVPSDPNDPNSPLIEQTRSYAEVAGIISNQLLQNKINSRAERILQEARTHTEAGLQDTDTELENLSADQFRQMVGDYETAAKQLSSKYKIKVYTGQTGLLSAADIQTDKHLAMLYLKGYE
;
A
#
# COMPACT_ATOMS: atom_id res chain seq x y z
N MET A 1 12.85 -31.12 -11.24
CA MET A 1 12.74 -32.58 -10.99
C MET A 1 11.84 -32.92 -9.80
N ALA A 2 11.91 -32.23 -8.65
CA ALA A 2 11.02 -32.52 -7.51
C ALA A 2 9.51 -32.27 -7.77
N SER A 3 9.17 -31.23 -8.55
CA SER A 3 7.76 -30.85 -8.84
C SER A 3 6.99 -31.90 -9.66
N ASP A 4 7.63 -32.54 -10.63
CA ASP A 4 6.98 -33.52 -11.51
C ASP A 4 6.62 -34.81 -10.76
N ILE A 5 7.47 -35.22 -9.82
CA ILE A 5 7.24 -36.38 -8.96
C ILE A 5 6.08 -36.10 -8.01
N TYR A 6 6.03 -34.92 -7.41
CA TYR A 6 4.94 -34.51 -6.51
C TYR A 6 3.59 -34.52 -7.22
N TRP A 7 3.52 -33.98 -8.44
CA TRP A 7 2.32 -34.03 -9.27
C TRP A 7 1.86 -35.45 -9.61
N LEU A 8 2.79 -36.36 -9.91
CA LEU A 8 2.46 -37.76 -10.19
C LEU A 8 1.92 -38.48 -8.95
N LEU A 9 2.50 -38.22 -7.78
CA LEU A 9 2.04 -38.79 -6.51
C LEU A 9 0.63 -38.31 -6.16
N LEU A 10 0.39 -37.00 -6.21
CA LEU A 10 -0.94 -36.43 -5.96
C LEU A 10 -2.01 -36.99 -6.90
N ARG A 11 -1.69 -37.14 -8.19
CA ARG A 11 -2.62 -37.72 -9.16
C ARG A 11 -2.93 -39.19 -8.87
N ASN A 12 -1.94 -39.95 -8.41
CA ASN A 12 -2.14 -41.35 -8.04
C ASN A 12 -3.01 -41.45 -6.78
N GLU A 13 -2.73 -40.61 -5.79
CA GLU A 13 -3.49 -40.55 -4.54
C GLU A 13 -4.97 -40.21 -4.77
N VAL A 14 -5.25 -39.18 -5.57
CA VAL A 14 -6.61 -38.79 -6.00
C VAL A 14 -7.33 -39.94 -6.70
N GLN A 15 -6.61 -40.69 -7.54
CA GLN A 15 -7.15 -41.85 -8.25
C GLN A 15 -7.49 -43.00 -7.29
N LEU A 16 -6.66 -43.25 -6.28
CA LEU A 16 -6.91 -44.25 -5.23
C LEU A 16 -8.10 -43.83 -4.35
N ALA A 17 -8.24 -42.54 -4.08
CA ALA A 17 -9.37 -41.97 -3.34
C ALA A 17 -10.69 -41.94 -4.15
N GLY A 18 -10.67 -42.34 -5.42
CA GLY A 18 -11.86 -42.40 -6.27
C GLY A 18 -12.38 -41.04 -6.74
N VAL A 19 -11.65 -39.94 -6.49
CA VAL A 19 -12.07 -38.59 -6.88
C VAL A 19 -11.80 -38.36 -8.37
N ARG A 20 -12.86 -38.04 -9.13
CA ARG A 20 -12.78 -37.76 -10.57
C ARG A 20 -13.70 -36.62 -10.95
N VAL A 21 -13.20 -35.74 -11.82
CA VAL A 21 -13.99 -34.66 -12.41
C VAL A 21 -14.22 -34.98 -13.90
N PRO A 22 -15.47 -35.05 -14.38
CA PRO A 22 -15.77 -35.22 -15.80
C PRO A 22 -15.29 -34.04 -16.65
N ASN A 23 -14.90 -34.31 -17.90
CA ASN A 23 -14.44 -33.26 -18.82
C ASN A 23 -15.52 -32.20 -19.10
N GLU A 24 -16.79 -32.56 -19.05
CA GLU A 24 -17.92 -31.63 -19.26
C GLU A 24 -17.99 -30.59 -18.14
N ASP A 25 -17.86 -31.02 -16.88
CA ASP A 25 -17.89 -30.15 -15.72
C ASP A 25 -16.66 -29.24 -15.68
N SER A 26 -15.50 -29.79 -16.03
CA SER A 26 -14.27 -29.01 -16.26
C SER A 26 -14.43 -27.94 -17.33
N GLY A 27 -15.13 -28.23 -18.43
CA GLY A 27 -15.42 -27.28 -19.49
C GLY A 27 -16.35 -26.15 -19.03
N LYS A 28 -17.42 -26.48 -18.30
CA LYS A 28 -18.33 -25.49 -17.71
C LYS A 28 -17.61 -24.58 -16.71
N GLN A 29 -16.76 -25.15 -15.86
CA GLN A 29 -16.00 -24.39 -14.87
C GLN A 29 -15.00 -23.44 -15.54
N LEU A 30 -14.27 -23.91 -16.56
CA LEU A 30 -13.39 -23.06 -17.37
C LEU A 30 -14.16 -21.91 -18.02
N ALA A 31 -15.32 -22.18 -18.62
CA ALA A 31 -16.13 -21.15 -19.27
C ALA A 31 -16.56 -20.04 -18.29
N ARG A 32 -16.82 -20.39 -17.02
CA ARG A 32 -17.18 -19.43 -15.97
C ARG A 32 -16.00 -18.55 -15.51
N VAL A 33 -14.81 -19.15 -15.36
CA VAL A 33 -13.64 -18.42 -14.81
C VAL A 33 -12.82 -17.67 -15.87
N MET A 34 -12.90 -18.08 -17.14
CA MET A 34 -12.08 -17.50 -18.21
C MET A 34 -12.27 -15.99 -18.42
N PRO A 35 -13.49 -15.42 -18.39
CA PRO A 35 -13.66 -13.97 -18.53
C PRO A 35 -12.94 -13.18 -17.43
N GLN A 36 -12.81 -13.73 -16.22
CA GLN A 36 -12.13 -13.08 -15.10
C GLN A 36 -10.61 -13.18 -15.23
N LEU A 37 -10.11 -14.32 -15.71
CA LEU A 37 -8.67 -14.58 -15.83
C LEU A 37 -8.04 -13.96 -17.08
N PHE A 38 -8.83 -13.74 -18.13
CA PHE A 38 -8.35 -13.31 -19.44
C PHE A 38 -9.04 -12.04 -19.95
N ASN A 39 -9.28 -11.05 -19.07
CA ASN A 39 -9.81 -9.73 -19.41
C ASN A 39 -11.05 -9.77 -20.34
N GLY A 40 -12.02 -10.62 -20.01
CA GLY A 40 -13.27 -10.77 -20.76
C GLY A 40 -13.21 -11.72 -21.96
N ALA A 41 -12.08 -12.41 -22.20
CA ALA A 41 -12.00 -13.40 -23.26
C ALA A 41 -12.92 -14.60 -23.00
N THR A 42 -13.59 -15.05 -24.06
CA THR A 42 -14.52 -16.18 -24.02
C THR A 42 -13.80 -17.53 -24.13
N TYR A 43 -14.46 -18.58 -23.67
CA TYR A 43 -13.95 -19.95 -23.73
C TYR A 43 -13.44 -20.36 -25.11
N SER A 44 -14.23 -20.09 -26.16
CA SER A 44 -13.90 -20.44 -27.54
C SER A 44 -12.69 -19.68 -28.07
N GLN A 45 -12.49 -18.43 -27.64
CA GLN A 45 -11.33 -17.62 -28.03
C GLN A 45 -10.04 -18.16 -27.41
N VAL A 46 -10.06 -18.46 -26.11
CA VAL A 46 -8.87 -18.92 -25.38
C VAL A 46 -8.53 -20.36 -25.80
N ILE A 47 -9.47 -21.30 -25.68
CA ILE A 47 -9.24 -22.71 -26.04
C ILE A 47 -8.93 -22.86 -27.53
N GLY A 48 -9.68 -22.16 -28.39
CA GLY A 48 -9.43 -22.15 -29.83
C GLY A 48 -8.03 -21.62 -30.18
N SER A 49 -7.51 -20.64 -29.43
CA SER A 49 -6.14 -20.15 -29.63
C SER A 49 -5.07 -21.16 -29.22
N ILE A 50 -5.29 -21.91 -28.12
CA ILE A 50 -4.37 -22.95 -27.66
C ILE A 50 -4.33 -24.11 -28.65
N VAL A 51 -5.50 -24.57 -29.11
CA VAL A 51 -5.61 -25.63 -30.12
C VAL A 51 -4.88 -25.23 -31.40
N LYS A 52 -5.07 -24.00 -31.89
CA LYS A 52 -4.45 -23.50 -33.12
C LYS A 52 -2.94 -23.27 -33.00
N ARG A 53 -2.46 -22.75 -31.86
CA ARG A 53 -1.05 -22.36 -31.68
C ARG A 53 -0.17 -23.51 -31.22
N GLN A 54 -0.69 -24.40 -30.38
CA GLN A 54 0.08 -25.49 -29.77
C GLN A 54 -0.27 -26.87 -30.36
N GLY A 55 -1.29 -26.96 -31.21
CA GLY A 55 -1.72 -28.23 -31.82
C GLY A 55 -2.32 -29.22 -30.83
N ILE A 56 -2.64 -28.79 -29.60
CA ILE A 56 -3.17 -29.65 -28.54
C ILE A 56 -4.68 -29.78 -28.71
N PRO A 57 -5.25 -31.00 -28.82
CA PRO A 57 -6.70 -31.19 -28.90
C PRO A 57 -7.42 -30.70 -27.64
N GLU A 58 -8.58 -30.08 -27.81
CA GLU A 58 -9.42 -29.58 -26.71
C GLU A 58 -9.70 -30.64 -25.64
N LYS A 59 -9.98 -31.88 -26.06
CA LYS A 59 -10.20 -33.02 -25.16
C LYS A 59 -9.00 -33.25 -24.22
N GLN A 60 -7.77 -33.03 -24.69
CA GLN A 60 -6.56 -33.20 -23.90
C GLN A 60 -6.37 -32.07 -22.90
N ILE A 61 -6.73 -30.83 -23.28
CA ILE A 61 -6.75 -29.67 -22.39
C ILE A 61 -7.75 -29.92 -21.25
N LEU A 62 -8.99 -30.30 -21.60
CA LEU A 62 -10.05 -30.62 -20.63
C LEU A 62 -9.66 -31.77 -19.71
N THR A 63 -9.05 -32.82 -20.24
CA THR A 63 -8.60 -33.97 -19.44
C THR A 63 -7.49 -33.56 -18.46
N THR A 64 -6.61 -32.65 -18.86
CA THR A 64 -5.52 -32.17 -18.00
C THR A 64 -6.08 -31.27 -16.89
N PHE A 65 -6.98 -30.36 -17.25
CA PHE A 65 -7.66 -29.50 -16.28
C PHE A 65 -8.52 -30.31 -15.29
N SER A 66 -9.23 -31.34 -15.77
CA SER A 66 -10.01 -32.25 -14.91
C SER A 66 -9.15 -32.95 -13.86
N LYS A 67 -7.92 -33.36 -14.23
CA LYS A 67 -6.98 -33.95 -13.28
C LYS A 67 -6.53 -32.95 -12.21
N LEU A 68 -6.33 -31.70 -12.59
CA LEU A 68 -6.01 -30.62 -11.65
C LEU A 68 -7.16 -30.34 -10.71
N LEU A 69 -8.38 -30.22 -11.22
CA LEU A 69 -9.55 -30.03 -10.38
C LEU A 69 -9.76 -31.18 -9.39
N ALA A 70 -9.54 -32.43 -9.82
CA ALA A 70 -9.63 -33.59 -8.95
C ALA A 70 -8.59 -33.53 -7.82
N VAL A 71 -7.36 -33.11 -8.10
CA VAL A 71 -6.31 -32.89 -7.09
C VAL A 71 -6.70 -31.79 -6.11
N LEU A 72 -7.22 -30.67 -6.58
CA LEU A 72 -7.65 -29.55 -5.72
C LEU A 72 -8.83 -29.93 -4.83
N GLN A 73 -9.83 -30.63 -5.38
CA GLN A 73 -10.98 -31.11 -4.60
C GLN A 73 -10.56 -32.10 -3.52
N TYR A 74 -9.67 -33.04 -3.86
CA TYR A 74 -9.14 -34.00 -2.90
C TYR A 74 -8.31 -33.30 -1.80
N ALA A 75 -7.45 -32.35 -2.17
CA ALA A 75 -6.71 -31.55 -1.19
C ALA A 75 -7.65 -30.79 -0.27
N GLN A 76 -8.73 -30.19 -0.79
CA GLN A 76 -9.74 -29.55 0.05
C GLN A 76 -10.42 -30.56 0.98
N MET A 77 -10.79 -31.74 0.48
CA MET A 77 -11.43 -32.77 1.29
C MET A 77 -10.54 -33.28 2.45
N ILE A 78 -9.22 -33.36 2.24
CA ILE A 78 -8.28 -33.85 3.26
C ILE A 78 -7.78 -32.74 4.18
N CYS A 79 -7.61 -31.51 3.67
CA CYS A 79 -7.12 -30.39 4.46
C CYS A 79 -8.21 -29.70 5.28
N VAL A 80 -9.50 -29.91 4.97
CA VAL A 80 -10.61 -29.49 5.84
C VAL A 80 -10.78 -30.54 6.93
N GLY A 81 -9.96 -30.42 7.99
CA GLY A 81 -10.01 -31.27 9.18
C GLY A 81 -10.90 -30.72 10.30
N GLU A 82 -11.58 -29.61 10.08
CA GLU A 82 -12.55 -29.04 11.03
C GLU A 82 -13.93 -29.06 10.41
N ASP A 83 -14.84 -29.83 11.03
CA ASP A 83 -16.26 -29.73 10.73
C ASP A 83 -16.71 -28.31 11.05
N ILE A 84 -17.06 -27.55 10.01
CA ILE A 84 -17.77 -26.28 10.18
C ILE A 84 -19.03 -26.55 11.01
N THR A 85 -19.11 -25.92 12.18
CA THR A 85 -20.26 -26.11 13.06
C THR A 85 -21.51 -25.56 12.37
N SER A 86 -22.69 -26.13 12.65
CA SER A 86 -23.96 -25.62 12.12
C SER A 86 -24.16 -24.12 12.42
N SER A 87 -23.62 -23.64 13.54
CA SER A 87 -23.61 -22.22 13.90
C SER A 87 -22.78 -21.36 12.94
N GLN A 88 -21.61 -21.82 12.50
CA GLN A 88 -20.79 -21.11 11.51
C GLN A 88 -21.45 -21.11 10.12
N ILE A 89 -22.08 -22.23 9.74
CA ILE A 89 -22.85 -22.31 8.49
C ILE A 89 -24.04 -21.34 8.54
N MET A 90 -24.81 -21.32 9.63
CA MET A 90 -25.93 -20.39 9.79
C MET A 90 -25.46 -18.94 9.81
N HIS A 91 -24.33 -18.64 10.46
CA HIS A 91 -23.78 -17.30 10.49
C HIS A 91 -23.37 -16.83 9.09
N ASN A 92 -22.61 -17.66 8.36
CA ASN A 92 -22.20 -17.34 6.98
C ASN A 92 -23.40 -17.25 6.04
N ALA A 93 -24.37 -18.17 6.12
CA ALA A 93 -25.58 -18.10 5.31
C ALA A 93 -26.44 -16.88 5.65
N SER A 94 -26.52 -16.48 6.92
CA SER A 94 -27.22 -15.28 7.34
C SER A 94 -26.53 -14.02 6.81
N TRP A 95 -25.20 -13.96 6.81
CA TRP A 95 -24.44 -12.82 6.30
C TRP A 95 -24.43 -12.74 4.77
N GLU A 96 -24.27 -13.89 4.10
CA GLU A 96 -24.18 -13.96 2.64
C GLU A 96 -25.56 -13.83 1.96
N ASN A 97 -26.63 -14.30 2.60
CA ASN A 97 -28.01 -14.17 2.11
C ASN A 97 -28.82 -13.11 2.86
N GLU A 98 -28.17 -12.23 3.63
CA GLU A 98 -28.84 -11.03 4.14
C GLU A 98 -29.21 -10.17 2.94
N THR A 99 -30.48 -10.24 2.56
CA THR A 99 -31.04 -9.46 1.48
C THR A 99 -32.10 -8.57 2.09
N ILE A 100 -31.99 -7.28 1.84
CA ILE A 100 -33.03 -6.32 2.20
C ILE A 100 -33.86 -6.11 0.94
N ASP A 101 -35.11 -6.54 0.97
CA ASP A 101 -36.11 -6.06 0.03
C ASP A 101 -36.54 -4.66 0.44
N VAL A 102 -36.06 -3.66 -0.30
CA VAL A 102 -36.47 -2.25 -0.12
C VAL A 102 -37.44 -1.89 -1.24
N GLU A 103 -38.69 -1.64 -0.88
CA GLU A 103 -39.58 -0.89 -1.73
C GLU A 103 -39.25 0.60 -1.59
N PHE A 104 -38.67 1.18 -2.64
CA PHE A 104 -38.42 2.62 -2.68
C PHE A 104 -39.35 3.30 -3.69
N VAL A 105 -39.89 4.44 -3.29
CA VAL A 105 -40.59 5.35 -4.19
C VAL A 105 -39.62 6.46 -4.56
N LYS A 106 -39.21 6.51 -5.82
CA LYS A 106 -38.38 7.61 -6.32
C LYS A 106 -39.26 8.82 -6.58
N PHE A 107 -39.04 9.87 -5.80
CA PHE A 107 -39.57 11.19 -6.11
C PHE A 107 -38.57 11.93 -6.99
N ASP A 108 -39.04 12.41 -8.14
CA ASP A 108 -38.23 13.32 -8.95
C ASP A 108 -38.25 14.70 -8.29
N SER A 109 -37.08 15.17 -7.85
CA SER A 109 -36.95 16.50 -7.24
C SER A 109 -37.27 17.63 -8.21
N ALA A 110 -37.17 17.40 -9.53
CA ALA A 110 -37.48 18.41 -10.54
C ALA A 110 -38.95 18.88 -10.48
N VAL A 111 -39.88 17.96 -10.19
CA VAL A 111 -41.32 18.25 -10.10
C VAL A 111 -41.63 19.25 -8.98
N PHE A 112 -40.83 19.24 -7.91
CA PHE A 112 -40.98 20.19 -6.81
C PHE A 112 -40.24 21.51 -7.07
N ALA A 113 -39.11 21.46 -7.79
CA ALA A 113 -38.35 22.64 -8.16
C ALA A 113 -39.09 23.54 -9.15
N GLU A 114 -39.87 22.98 -10.09
CA GLU A 114 -40.67 23.75 -11.06
C GLU A 114 -41.76 24.63 -10.40
N THR A 115 -42.18 24.28 -9.19
CA THR A 115 -43.21 25.02 -8.45
C THR A 115 -42.65 26.07 -7.49
N GLN A 116 -41.33 26.21 -7.39
CA GLN A 116 -40.68 27.18 -6.50
C GLN A 116 -39.86 28.19 -7.29
N ASP A 117 -39.95 29.45 -6.86
CA ASP A 117 -39.11 30.51 -7.40
C ASP A 117 -37.65 30.31 -6.96
N GLU A 118 -36.70 30.73 -7.80
CA GLU A 118 -35.29 30.72 -7.42
C GLU A 118 -35.06 31.64 -6.21
N PRO A 119 -34.25 31.22 -5.21
CA PRO A 119 -33.97 32.03 -4.04
C PRO A 119 -33.38 33.39 -4.43
N THR A 120 -33.90 34.44 -3.83
CA THR A 120 -33.34 35.78 -4.02
C THR A 120 -31.94 35.87 -3.40
N HIS A 121 -31.10 36.78 -3.91
CA HIS A 121 -29.77 37.01 -3.35
C HIS A 121 -29.77 37.30 -1.85
N GLN A 122 -30.80 37.97 -1.33
CA GLN A 122 -30.93 38.27 0.10
C GLN A 122 -31.18 37.00 0.92
N GLU A 123 -32.01 36.08 0.42
CA GLU A 123 -32.27 34.80 1.08
C GLU A 123 -31.02 33.91 1.07
N VAL A 124 -30.25 33.91 -0.03
CA VAL A 124 -28.97 33.20 -0.09
C VAL A 124 -27.98 33.76 0.93
N SER A 125 -27.86 35.09 1.05
CA SER A 125 -26.98 35.72 2.05
C SER A 125 -27.43 35.42 3.48
N ALA A 126 -28.72 35.51 3.78
CA ALA A 126 -29.27 35.19 5.10
C ALA A 126 -29.04 33.71 5.46
N HIS A 127 -29.18 32.80 4.49
CA HIS A 127 -28.89 31.38 4.64
C HIS A 127 -27.40 31.15 4.93
N PHE A 128 -26.50 31.78 4.16
CA PHE A 128 -25.06 31.71 4.41
C PHE A 128 -24.71 32.24 5.80
N ASP A 129 -25.20 33.41 6.20
CA ASP A 129 -24.90 34.00 7.50
C ASP A 129 -25.38 33.16 8.69
N LYS A 130 -26.51 32.47 8.53
CA LYS A 130 -27.03 31.53 9.51
C LYS A 130 -26.14 30.30 9.67
N TYR A 131 -25.63 29.75 8.57
CA TYR A 131 -24.95 28.46 8.57
C TYR A 131 -23.41 28.51 8.41
N LYS A 132 -22.80 29.69 8.26
CA LYS A 132 -21.35 29.86 8.05
C LYS A 132 -20.45 29.33 9.16
N LYS A 133 -21.00 29.10 10.36
CA LYS A 133 -20.25 28.56 11.52
C LYS A 133 -20.28 27.03 11.61
N PHE A 134 -21.18 26.38 10.89
CA PHE A 134 -21.35 24.92 10.93
C PHE A 134 -20.52 24.25 9.85
N LEU A 135 -19.98 23.07 10.17
CA LEU A 135 -19.38 22.17 9.19
C LEU A 135 -20.49 21.52 8.35
N ALA A 136 -20.20 21.26 7.08
CA ALA A 136 -21.13 20.56 6.20
C ALA A 136 -21.44 19.15 6.72
N GLY A 137 -22.71 18.76 6.70
CA GLY A 137 -23.18 17.45 7.18
C GLY A 137 -23.39 17.35 8.70
N ALA A 138 -23.05 18.38 9.48
CA ALA A 138 -23.23 18.38 10.93
C ALA A 138 -24.70 18.66 11.29
N VAL A 139 -25.46 17.62 11.60
CA VAL A 139 -26.87 17.71 12.02
C VAL A 139 -26.95 18.06 13.51
N SER A 140 -27.78 19.04 13.84
CA SER A 140 -28.09 19.44 15.22
C SER A 140 -29.49 20.04 15.30
N ASP A 141 -30.01 20.28 16.50
CA ASP A 141 -31.33 20.91 16.69
C ASP A 141 -31.42 22.29 16.00
N GLN A 142 -30.30 23.02 15.91
CA GLN A 142 -30.22 24.32 15.23
C GLN A 142 -30.00 24.20 13.71
N ASN A 143 -29.55 23.03 13.25
CA ASN A 143 -29.24 22.72 11.86
C ASN A 143 -29.67 21.29 11.51
N PRO A 144 -30.99 21.02 11.44
CA PRO A 144 -31.52 19.67 11.26
C PRO A 144 -31.18 19.09 9.87
N TYR A 145 -30.84 19.95 8.91
CA TYR A 145 -30.54 19.56 7.53
C TYR A 145 -29.04 19.44 7.24
N GLY A 146 -28.17 19.72 8.22
CA GLY A 146 -26.73 19.59 8.05
C GLY A 146 -26.09 20.63 7.11
N PHE A 147 -26.69 21.80 6.91
CA PHE A 147 -26.10 22.87 6.12
C PHE A 147 -24.87 23.45 6.82
N GLY A 148 -23.75 23.57 6.10
CA GLY A 148 -22.54 24.14 6.69
C GLY A 148 -21.60 24.67 5.63
N TYR A 149 -21.08 25.88 5.87
CA TYR A 149 -20.12 26.55 4.99
C TYR A 149 -18.77 26.80 5.67
N LYS A 150 -18.61 26.36 6.92
CA LYS A 150 -17.33 26.44 7.61
C LYS A 150 -16.36 25.49 6.92
N LEU A 151 -15.25 26.03 6.42
CA LEU A 151 -14.14 25.20 5.97
C LEU A 151 -13.40 24.66 7.20
N PRO A 152 -12.97 23.38 7.17
CA PRO A 152 -12.11 22.85 8.22
C PRO A 152 -10.80 23.65 8.27
N ASP A 153 -10.09 23.56 9.38
CA ASP A 153 -8.79 24.22 9.52
C ASP A 153 -7.84 23.72 8.44
N ARG A 154 -7.12 24.66 7.81
CA ARG A 154 -6.18 24.37 6.73
C ARG A 154 -4.84 25.00 7.02
N VAL A 155 -3.79 24.29 6.69
CA VAL A 155 -2.42 24.73 6.87
C VAL A 155 -1.69 24.73 5.53
N ARG A 156 -0.72 25.64 5.40
CA ARG A 156 0.24 25.62 4.30
C ARG A 156 1.56 25.15 4.86
N LEU A 157 2.09 24.07 4.30
CA LEU A 157 3.38 23.51 4.71
C LEU A 157 4.48 24.12 3.85
N GLU A 158 5.54 24.59 4.49
CA GLU A 158 6.79 24.95 3.82
C GLU A 158 7.79 23.83 4.07
N TYR A 159 8.54 23.43 3.05
CA TYR A 159 9.43 22.27 3.16
C TYR A 159 10.77 22.51 2.49
N ILE A 160 11.79 21.81 3.03
CA ILE A 160 13.08 21.57 2.37
C ILE A 160 13.14 20.09 2.00
N ALA A 161 13.55 19.81 0.77
CA ALA A 161 13.73 18.46 0.27
C ALA A 161 15.11 18.28 -0.37
N VAL A 162 15.68 17.08 -0.21
CA VAL A 162 16.91 16.68 -0.87
C VAL A 162 16.68 15.38 -1.62
N ARG A 163 17.13 15.31 -2.87
CA ARG A 163 17.06 14.07 -3.65
C ARG A 163 18.23 13.16 -3.29
N LEU A 164 17.92 11.91 -2.93
CA LEU A 164 18.95 10.91 -2.64
C LEU A 164 19.85 10.65 -3.86
N ASP A 165 19.31 10.73 -5.07
CA ASP A 165 20.08 10.63 -6.32
C ASP A 165 21.17 11.70 -6.43
N ASP A 166 20.89 12.94 -6.00
CA ASP A 166 21.85 14.04 -6.08
C ASP A 166 22.94 13.90 -5.01
N ILE A 167 22.60 13.34 -3.86
CA ILE A 167 23.57 13.00 -2.80
C ILE A 167 24.46 11.84 -3.24
N SER A 168 23.90 10.82 -3.89
CA SER A 168 24.65 9.64 -4.34
C SER A 168 25.86 9.98 -5.23
N LYS A 169 25.78 11.08 -5.99
CA LYS A 169 26.85 11.57 -6.87
C LYS A 169 28.03 12.19 -6.12
N VAL A 170 27.82 12.61 -4.87
CA VAL A 170 28.82 13.33 -4.04
C VAL A 170 29.38 12.43 -2.93
N VAL A 171 28.66 11.37 -2.57
CA VAL A 171 29.09 10.40 -1.56
C VAL A 171 30.18 9.48 -2.11
N THR A 172 31.21 9.24 -1.31
CA THR A 172 32.28 8.30 -1.64
C THR A 172 31.78 6.86 -1.54
N VAL A 173 32.08 6.06 -2.58
CA VAL A 173 31.77 4.63 -2.60
C VAL A 173 32.48 3.94 -1.43
N PRO A 174 31.81 3.03 -0.69
CA PRO A 174 32.44 2.29 0.39
C PRO A 174 33.68 1.51 -0.07
N THR A 175 34.74 1.53 0.73
CA THR A 175 35.96 0.78 0.41
C THR A 175 35.78 -0.70 0.73
N GLN A 176 36.61 -1.55 0.13
CA GLN A 176 36.61 -2.99 0.45
C GLN A 176 36.92 -3.26 1.92
N GLN A 177 37.79 -2.45 2.53
CA GLN A 177 38.11 -2.55 3.95
C GLN A 177 36.89 -2.25 4.83
N GLU A 178 36.12 -1.19 4.53
CA GLU A 178 34.89 -0.87 5.27
C GLU A 178 33.84 -2.00 5.16
N ALA A 179 33.72 -2.60 3.98
CA ALA A 179 32.81 -3.73 3.76
C ALA A 179 33.26 -4.99 4.52
N GLU A 180 34.56 -5.26 4.57
CA GLU A 180 35.11 -6.38 5.33
C GLU A 180 34.94 -6.18 6.84
N GLU A 181 35.23 -4.98 7.36
CA GLU A 181 34.99 -4.63 8.76
C GLU A 181 33.52 -4.75 9.15
N TYR A 182 32.61 -4.33 8.26
CA TYR A 182 31.17 -4.48 8.46
C TYR A 182 30.78 -5.96 8.55
N TYR A 183 31.29 -6.79 7.63
CA TYR A 183 31.05 -8.23 7.63
C TYR A 183 31.57 -8.88 8.92
N GLN A 184 32.79 -8.56 9.36
CA GLN A 184 33.37 -9.09 10.59
C GLN A 184 32.55 -8.74 11.83
N LYS A 185 32.05 -7.50 11.93
CA LYS A 185 31.23 -7.03 13.06
C LYS A 185 29.80 -7.58 13.07
N ARG A 186 29.28 -8.06 11.94
CA ARG A 186 27.88 -8.46 11.78
C ARG A 186 27.72 -9.84 11.14
N ARG A 187 28.67 -10.75 11.38
CA ARG A 187 28.66 -12.11 10.81
C ARG A 187 27.35 -12.86 11.05
N GLU A 188 26.75 -12.67 12.21
CA GLU A 188 25.47 -13.28 12.60
C GLU A 188 24.33 -12.90 11.64
N GLN A 189 24.35 -11.70 11.05
CA GLN A 189 23.33 -11.24 10.09
C GLN A 189 23.43 -11.95 8.73
N PHE A 190 24.52 -12.68 8.49
CA PHE A 190 24.77 -13.43 7.26
C PHE A 190 24.73 -14.95 7.45
N THR A 191 24.32 -15.42 8.64
CA THR A 191 24.03 -16.83 8.90
C THR A 191 22.66 -17.18 8.35
N VAL A 192 22.61 -18.19 7.47
CA VAL A 192 21.38 -18.71 6.90
C VAL A 192 21.24 -20.19 7.25
N SER A 193 20.02 -20.61 7.55
CA SER A 193 19.69 -22.03 7.73
C SER A 193 19.52 -22.67 6.36
N VAL A 194 20.40 -23.61 6.02
CA VAL A 194 20.35 -24.38 4.76
C VAL A 194 20.16 -25.87 5.07
N PRO A 195 19.44 -26.63 4.23
CA PRO A 195 19.32 -28.08 4.40
C PRO A 195 20.68 -28.75 4.37
N SER A 196 20.93 -29.71 5.27
CA SER A 196 22.23 -30.41 5.35
C SER A 196 22.56 -31.23 4.10
N ASP A 197 21.54 -31.71 3.38
CA ASP A 197 21.68 -32.36 2.09
C ASP A 197 21.02 -31.50 0.99
N PRO A 198 21.79 -30.97 0.02
CA PRO A 198 21.26 -30.21 -1.10
C PRO A 198 20.23 -30.95 -1.96
N ASN A 199 20.18 -32.29 -1.89
CA ASN A 199 19.27 -33.14 -2.67
C ASN A 199 18.07 -33.65 -1.86
N ASP A 200 18.01 -33.40 -0.54
CA ASP A 200 16.89 -33.77 0.32
C ASP A 200 16.29 -32.53 1.01
N PRO A 201 15.13 -32.02 0.54
CA PRO A 201 14.43 -30.89 1.13
C PRO A 201 13.98 -31.10 2.58
N ASN A 202 13.91 -32.35 3.07
CA ASN A 202 13.52 -32.68 4.44
C ASN A 202 14.72 -32.92 5.37
N SER A 203 15.95 -32.70 4.88
CA SER A 203 17.15 -32.85 5.69
C SER A 203 17.22 -31.77 6.79
N PRO A 204 17.84 -32.09 7.95
CA PRO A 204 17.95 -31.14 9.05
C PRO A 204 18.65 -29.85 8.59
N LEU A 205 18.12 -28.71 9.03
CA LEU A 205 18.71 -27.40 8.72
C LEU A 205 20.01 -27.23 9.51
N ILE A 206 21.09 -26.90 8.80
CA ILE A 206 22.35 -26.49 9.39
C ILE A 206 22.53 -24.98 9.22
N GLU A 207 23.09 -24.33 10.23
CA GLU A 207 23.45 -22.92 10.14
C GLU A 207 24.74 -22.79 9.34
N GLN A 208 24.67 -22.10 8.20
CA GLN A 208 25.82 -21.77 7.38
C GLN A 208 25.96 -20.26 7.27
N THR A 209 27.07 -19.73 7.79
CA THR A 209 27.44 -18.34 7.55
C THR A 209 27.95 -18.17 6.13
N ARG A 210 27.29 -17.32 5.35
CA ARG A 210 27.72 -16.98 3.99
C ARG A 210 29.08 -16.31 4.02
N SER A 211 29.95 -16.66 3.09
CA SER A 211 31.30 -16.10 2.99
C SER A 211 31.26 -14.63 2.57
N TYR A 212 32.31 -13.87 2.92
CA TYR A 212 32.42 -12.46 2.51
C TYR A 212 32.30 -12.26 1.00
N ALA A 213 32.89 -13.16 0.20
CA ALA A 213 32.84 -13.08 -1.26
C ALA A 213 31.40 -13.11 -1.81
N GLU A 214 30.48 -13.82 -1.15
CA GLU A 214 29.09 -13.95 -1.55
C GLU A 214 28.25 -12.71 -1.17
N VAL A 215 28.61 -12.04 -0.08
CA VAL A 215 27.83 -10.91 0.46
C VAL A 215 28.49 -9.54 0.25
N ALA A 216 29.73 -9.47 -0.23
CA ALA A 216 30.48 -8.21 -0.38
C ALA A 216 29.73 -7.16 -1.22
N GLY A 217 29.10 -7.57 -2.33
CA GLY A 217 28.28 -6.68 -3.16
C GLY A 217 27.04 -6.15 -2.45
N ILE A 218 26.37 -7.00 -1.66
CA ILE A 218 25.19 -6.63 -0.86
C ILE A 218 25.60 -5.65 0.24
N ILE A 219 26.67 -5.95 0.96
CA ILE A 219 27.21 -5.11 2.04
C ILE A 219 27.63 -3.75 1.49
N SER A 220 28.35 -3.73 0.36
CA SER A 220 28.78 -2.47 -0.26
C SER A 220 27.58 -1.60 -0.65
N ASN A 221 26.54 -2.18 -1.26
CA ASN A 221 25.31 -1.45 -1.60
C ASN A 221 24.59 -0.93 -0.35
N GLN A 222 24.49 -1.73 0.71
CA GLN A 222 23.87 -1.33 1.96
C GLN A 222 24.65 -0.19 2.65
N LEU A 223 25.98 -0.29 2.69
CA LEU A 223 26.85 0.75 3.22
C LEU A 223 26.74 2.04 2.41
N LEU A 224 26.63 1.94 1.08
CA LEU A 224 26.42 3.09 0.21
C LEU A 224 25.09 3.77 0.52
N GLN A 225 24.00 3.02 0.63
CA GLN A 225 22.69 3.56 1.01
C GLN A 225 22.72 4.20 2.40
N ASN A 226 23.38 3.57 3.38
CA ASN A 226 23.54 4.15 4.71
C ASN A 226 24.35 5.45 4.69
N LYS A 227 25.42 5.53 3.87
CA LYS A 227 26.20 6.77 3.68
C LYS A 227 25.36 7.87 3.01
N ILE A 228 24.54 7.52 2.01
CA ILE A 228 23.62 8.47 1.36
C ILE A 228 22.59 8.98 2.37
N ASN A 229 21.91 8.10 3.09
CA ASN A 229 20.87 8.47 4.06
C ASN A 229 21.44 9.29 5.21
N SER A 230 22.56 8.89 5.80
CA SER A 230 23.19 9.65 6.89
C SER A 230 23.70 11.03 6.44
N ARG A 231 24.13 11.17 5.17
CA ARG A 231 24.47 12.47 4.60
C ARG A 231 23.22 13.33 4.40
N ALA A 232 22.13 12.74 3.89
CA ALA A 232 20.84 13.41 3.74
C ALA A 232 20.32 13.93 5.08
N GLU A 233 20.28 13.07 6.09
CA GLU A 233 19.87 13.41 7.45
C GLU A 233 20.70 14.55 8.03
N ARG A 234 22.03 14.54 7.81
CA ARG A 234 22.89 15.64 8.28
C ARG A 234 22.55 16.98 7.62
N ILE A 235 22.28 16.98 6.32
CA ILE A 235 21.88 18.18 5.58
C ILE A 235 20.55 18.71 6.12
N LEU A 236 19.58 17.82 6.33
CA LEU A 236 18.25 18.17 6.84
C LEU A 236 18.31 18.63 8.29
N GLN A 237 19.17 18.04 9.13
CA GLN A 237 19.37 18.49 10.51
C GLN A 237 20.00 19.88 10.55
N GLU A 238 20.98 20.16 9.68
CA GLU A 238 21.56 21.50 9.56
C GLU A 238 20.53 22.51 9.03
N ALA A 239 19.68 22.11 8.08
CA ALA A 239 18.54 22.93 7.63
C ALA A 239 17.64 23.29 8.82
N ARG A 240 17.28 22.30 9.64
CA ARG A 240 16.48 22.49 10.84
C ARG A 240 17.11 23.48 11.81
N THR A 241 18.43 23.40 12.04
CA THR A 241 19.14 24.38 12.88
C THR A 241 19.07 25.80 12.30
N HIS A 242 19.05 25.96 10.98
CA HIS A 242 18.94 27.29 10.35
C HIS A 242 17.51 27.83 10.29
N THR A 243 16.51 26.96 10.14
CA THR A 243 15.10 27.37 9.94
C THR A 243 14.28 27.32 11.23
N GLU A 244 14.65 26.51 12.22
CA GLU A 244 13.83 26.26 13.42
C GLU A 244 14.57 26.60 14.72
N ALA A 245 15.71 27.30 14.69
CA ALA A 245 16.43 27.69 15.90
C ALA A 245 15.53 28.42 16.93
N GLY A 246 14.68 29.34 16.46
CA GLY A 246 13.76 30.08 17.34
C GLY A 246 12.62 29.25 17.93
N LEU A 247 12.38 28.04 17.42
CA LEU A 247 11.36 27.11 17.92
C LEU A 247 11.91 26.14 18.99
N GLN A 248 13.23 26.05 19.16
CA GLN A 248 13.85 25.15 20.16
C GLN A 248 13.93 25.78 21.55
N ASP A 249 13.96 27.11 21.63
CA ASP A 249 14.13 27.88 22.88
C ASP A 249 12.80 28.37 23.49
N THR A 250 11.65 27.92 22.98
CA THR A 250 10.34 28.39 23.45
C THR A 250 9.80 27.50 24.58
N ASP A 251 9.91 27.96 25.84
CA ASP A 251 9.16 27.44 27.01
C ASP A 251 7.63 27.67 26.89
N THR A 252 7.18 28.24 25.79
CA THR A 252 5.77 28.58 25.53
C THR A 252 5.13 27.44 24.75
N GLU A 253 4.01 26.91 25.23
CA GLU A 253 3.19 25.96 24.48
C GLU A 253 2.91 26.52 23.09
N LEU A 254 3.45 25.85 22.06
CA LEU A 254 3.35 26.23 20.64
C LEU A 254 1.88 26.46 20.21
N GLU A 255 0.94 25.85 20.94
CA GLU A 255 -0.51 25.95 20.76
C GLU A 255 -1.07 27.37 20.96
N ASN A 256 -0.38 28.24 21.72
CA ASN A 256 -0.84 29.59 22.03
C ASN A 256 -0.19 30.69 21.16
N LEU A 257 0.70 30.33 20.23
CA LEU A 257 1.37 31.29 19.36
C LEU A 257 0.50 31.69 18.17
N SER A 258 0.39 32.99 17.91
CA SER A 258 -0.23 33.48 16.68
C SER A 258 0.63 33.14 15.44
N ALA A 259 -0.01 33.06 14.27
CA ALA A 259 0.68 32.76 13.01
C ALA A 259 1.83 33.75 12.69
N ASP A 260 1.68 35.02 13.07
CA ASP A 260 2.72 36.04 12.83
C ASP A 260 3.90 35.90 13.80
N GLN A 261 3.66 35.50 15.06
CA GLN A 261 4.73 35.17 15.99
C GLN A 261 5.50 33.93 15.53
N PHE A 262 4.78 32.92 15.03
CA PHE A 262 5.41 31.71 14.48
C PHE A 262 6.31 32.03 13.28
N ARG A 263 5.86 32.91 12.38
CA ARG A 263 6.66 33.37 11.22
C ARG A 263 7.92 34.15 11.63
N GLN A 264 7.90 34.83 12.77
CA GLN A 264 9.08 35.55 13.27
C GLN A 264 10.11 34.62 13.92
N MET A 265 9.66 33.48 14.48
CA MET A 265 10.52 32.48 15.10
C MET A 265 11.16 31.51 14.09
N VAL A 266 10.58 31.41 12.91
CA VAL A 266 11.02 30.52 11.83
C VAL A 266 11.89 31.29 10.83
N GLY A 267 13.04 30.70 10.48
CA GLY A 267 13.96 31.24 9.49
C GLY A 267 13.50 31.04 8.04
N ASP A 268 14.11 31.76 7.11
CA ASP A 268 13.80 31.65 5.68
C ASP A 268 14.37 30.35 5.08
N TYR A 269 13.45 29.45 4.69
CA TYR A 269 13.76 28.17 4.07
C TYR A 269 14.50 28.32 2.74
N GLU A 270 14.20 29.36 1.95
CA GLU A 270 14.85 29.61 0.66
C GLU A 270 16.32 30.00 0.86
N THR A 271 16.59 30.88 1.82
CA THR A 271 17.95 31.28 2.18
C THR A 271 18.74 30.10 2.75
N ALA A 272 18.15 29.32 3.66
CA ALA A 272 18.78 28.12 4.22
C ALA A 272 19.15 27.10 3.12
N ALA A 273 18.23 26.85 2.18
CA ALA A 273 18.49 25.92 1.08
C ALA A 273 19.60 26.39 0.13
N LYS A 274 19.71 27.70 -0.15
CA LYS A 274 20.82 28.26 -0.97
C LYS A 274 22.17 28.08 -0.28
N GLN A 275 22.23 28.33 1.03
CA GLN A 275 23.45 28.14 1.83
C GLN A 275 23.87 26.66 1.85
N LEU A 276 22.93 25.75 2.13
CA LEU A 276 23.18 24.31 2.15
C LEU A 276 23.57 23.78 0.77
N SER A 277 22.91 24.24 -0.29
CA SER A 277 23.25 23.83 -1.66
C SER A 277 24.70 24.18 -2.02
N SER A 278 25.13 25.37 -1.61
CA SER A 278 26.51 25.85 -1.82
C SER A 278 27.52 25.06 -0.98
N LYS A 279 27.20 24.81 0.31
CA LYS A 279 28.07 24.08 1.24
C LYS A 279 28.27 22.62 0.84
N TYR A 280 27.19 21.93 0.48
CA TYR A 280 27.19 20.49 0.19
C TYR A 280 27.39 20.17 -1.29
N LYS A 281 27.41 21.18 -2.18
CA LYS A 281 27.52 21.04 -3.64
C LYS A 281 26.45 20.12 -4.23
N ILE A 282 25.24 20.17 -3.65
CA ILE A 282 24.06 19.45 -4.11
C ILE A 282 22.89 20.42 -4.26
N LYS A 283 21.87 20.06 -5.02
CA LYS A 283 20.66 20.87 -5.11
C LYS A 283 19.73 20.56 -3.93
N VAL A 284 19.53 21.53 -3.07
CA VAL A 284 18.49 21.51 -2.02
C VAL A 284 17.27 22.24 -2.56
N TYR A 285 16.11 21.61 -2.44
CA TYR A 285 14.84 22.11 -2.97
C TYR A 285 14.02 22.71 -1.84
N THR A 286 13.27 23.78 -2.15
CA THR A 286 12.28 24.37 -1.25
C THR A 286 10.94 24.46 -1.96
N GLY A 287 9.86 24.49 -1.19
CA GLY A 287 8.53 24.68 -1.72
C GLY A 287 7.50 24.95 -0.64
N GLN A 288 6.33 25.37 -1.09
CA GLN A 288 5.15 25.57 -0.27
C GLN A 288 4.00 24.76 -0.86
N THR A 289 3.20 24.12 -0.01
CA THR A 289 1.99 23.43 -0.46
C THR A 289 0.87 24.42 -0.75
N GLY A 290 -0.25 23.92 -1.29
CA GLY A 290 -1.53 24.61 -1.17
C GLY A 290 -2.03 24.61 0.29
N LEU A 291 -3.21 25.19 0.51
CA LEU A 291 -3.92 25.05 1.78
C LEU A 291 -4.46 23.62 1.90
N LEU A 292 -3.92 22.86 2.84
CA LEU A 292 -4.25 21.46 3.08
C LEU A 292 -5.08 21.34 4.35
N SER A 293 -6.21 20.66 4.27
CA SER A 293 -6.96 20.20 5.45
C SER A 293 -6.35 18.92 6.03
N ALA A 294 -6.75 18.54 7.23
CA ALA A 294 -6.33 17.28 7.84
C ALA A 294 -6.66 16.06 6.95
N ALA A 295 -7.82 16.06 6.29
CA ALA A 295 -8.22 15.00 5.37
C ALA A 295 -7.34 14.95 4.11
N ASP A 296 -6.94 16.11 3.59
CA ASP A 296 -6.03 16.18 2.43
C ASP A 296 -4.66 15.60 2.80
N ILE A 297 -4.14 15.89 3.99
CA ILE A 297 -2.87 15.33 4.48
C ILE A 297 -2.96 13.81 4.64
N GLN A 298 -4.06 13.29 5.22
CA GLN A 298 -4.25 11.86 5.47
C GLN A 298 -4.46 11.04 4.19
N THR A 299 -5.02 11.65 3.14
CA THR A 299 -5.28 10.96 1.87
C THR A 299 -4.13 11.09 0.88
N ASP A 300 -3.24 12.07 1.06
CA ASP A 300 -2.09 12.26 0.18
C ASP A 300 -1.05 11.15 0.36
N LYS A 301 -0.65 10.54 -0.76
CA LYS A 301 0.29 9.40 -0.77
C LYS A 301 1.63 9.70 -0.08
N HIS A 302 2.10 10.94 -0.15
CA HIS A 302 3.39 11.35 0.38
C HIS A 302 3.28 11.99 1.76
N LEU A 303 2.25 12.79 1.99
CA LEU A 303 2.04 13.47 3.27
C LEU A 303 1.42 12.56 4.33
N ALA A 304 0.61 11.56 3.96
CA ALA A 304 0.01 10.62 4.91
C ALA A 304 1.06 9.77 5.64
N MET A 305 2.22 9.58 5.02
CA MET A 305 3.36 8.87 5.62
C MET A 305 4.33 9.79 6.38
N LEU A 306 4.06 11.11 6.42
CA LEU A 306 4.82 12.01 7.27
C LEU A 306 4.45 11.73 8.73
N TYR A 307 5.32 11.01 9.41
CA TYR A 307 5.29 10.98 10.87
C TYR A 307 6.09 12.18 11.38
N LEU A 308 5.47 13.02 12.20
CA LEU A 308 6.20 14.01 12.98
C LEU A 308 7.08 13.24 13.97
N LYS A 309 8.39 13.28 13.75
CA LYS A 309 9.35 12.72 14.70
C LYS A 309 9.56 13.72 15.84
N GLY A 310 8.63 13.74 16.80
CA GLY A 310 8.67 14.51 18.05
C GLY A 310 7.31 14.41 18.75
N TYR A 311 7.16 14.23 20.07
CA TYR A 311 8.06 14.32 21.22
C TYR A 311 7.75 13.12 22.15
N GLU A 312 8.78 12.46 22.70
CA GLU A 312 8.72 11.95 24.08
C GLU A 312 9.37 12.98 24.99
#